data_AF-A0A947TRT2-F1
#
_entry.id   AF-A0A947TRT2-F1
#
_cell.length_a   1.000
_cell.length_b   1.000
_cell.length_c   1.000
_cell.angle_alpha   90.00
_cell.angle_beta   90.00
_cell.angle_gamma   90.00
#
_symmetry.space_group_name_H-M   'P 1'
#
loop_
_entity.id
_entity.type
_entity.pdbx_description
1 polymer ?
#
loop_
_entity_poly.entity_id
_entity_poly.type
_entity_poly.pdbx_seq_one_letter_code
_entity_poly.pdbx_strand_id
1 'polypeptide(L)'
;AAPAVLPVAGKGRVLMFAYGAQSSGIPPDWAAAAGLPGVNLLPDLSPATLQQIAAQVEADKRPADVVVASIHWGGNWGYAVPAAHQRFARGLIDRCGVDVVHGHSSHHPMGIEVYRGRPILYGCGDFLNDYEGIAGYEPYRGDLSLMYFLEVDPASGTLVRLRMVPMQMRRFRLNRASAADSRWLRSVLDREGQPLGSRVEAGPGSSLALRW
;
A
#
# COMPACT_ATOMS: atom_id res chain seq x y z
N ALA A 1 -6.43 7.15 -15.97
CA ALA A 1 -5.37 6.46 -16.75
C ALA A 1 -5.74 4.99 -16.90
N ALA A 2 -5.29 4.29 -17.95
CA ALA A 2 -5.51 2.85 -18.06
C ALA A 2 -4.69 2.09 -17.00
N PRO A 3 -5.20 0.95 -16.47
CA PRO A 3 -4.46 0.17 -15.48
C PRO A 3 -3.32 -0.61 -16.12
N ALA A 4 -2.31 -0.95 -15.32
CA ALA A 4 -1.43 -2.06 -15.66
C ALA A 4 -2.21 -3.38 -15.47
N VAL A 5 -2.18 -4.24 -16.49
CA VAL A 5 -2.93 -5.51 -16.49
C VAL A 5 -1.95 -6.68 -16.43
N LEU A 6 -2.01 -7.45 -15.35
CA LEU A 6 -1.15 -8.63 -15.16
C LEU A 6 -1.99 -9.91 -15.20
N PRO A 7 -1.86 -10.77 -16.22
CA PRO A 7 -2.56 -12.05 -16.26
C PRO A 7 -2.00 -13.02 -15.22
N VAL A 8 -2.87 -13.77 -14.56
CA VAL A 8 -2.52 -14.83 -13.61
C VAL A 8 -3.03 -16.16 -14.15
N ALA A 9 -2.10 -17.03 -14.55
CA ALA A 9 -2.41 -18.30 -15.19
C ALA A 9 -3.40 -19.14 -14.37
N GLY A 10 -4.49 -19.58 -15.02
CA GLY A 10 -5.53 -20.40 -14.41
C GLY A 10 -6.42 -19.69 -13.37
N LYS A 11 -6.32 -18.35 -13.25
CA LYS A 11 -7.14 -17.55 -12.32
C LYS A 11 -7.84 -16.42 -13.07
N GLY A 12 -7.28 -15.22 -13.06
CA GLY A 12 -7.86 -14.01 -13.64
C GLY A 12 -6.77 -13.00 -13.95
N ARG A 13 -7.03 -11.71 -13.75
CA ARG A 13 -6.04 -10.64 -13.93
C ARG A 13 -5.91 -9.82 -12.65
N VAL A 14 -4.76 -9.20 -12.47
CA VAL A 14 -4.59 -8.11 -11.52
C VAL A 14 -4.61 -6.80 -12.30
N LEU A 15 -5.51 -5.90 -11.93
CA LEU A 15 -5.61 -4.56 -12.49
C LEU A 15 -5.02 -3.58 -11.49
N MET A 16 -3.91 -2.94 -11.84
CA MET A 16 -3.28 -1.95 -10.97
C MET A 16 -3.50 -0.54 -11.50
N PHE A 17 -4.26 0.25 -10.76
CA PHE A 17 -4.43 1.67 -10.99
C PHE A 17 -3.50 2.45 -10.06
N ALA A 18 -2.67 3.31 -10.64
CA ALA A 18 -1.69 4.11 -9.90
C ALA A 18 -2.13 5.57 -9.82
N TYR A 19 -1.97 6.17 -8.64
CA TYR A 19 -2.39 7.53 -8.33
C TYR A 19 -1.33 8.26 -7.49
N GLY A 20 -1.22 9.57 -7.70
CA GLY A 20 -0.46 10.46 -6.81
C GLY A 20 -1.40 11.44 -6.11
N ALA A 21 -1.11 11.82 -4.87
CA ALA A 21 -1.84 12.87 -4.16
C ALA A 21 -0.91 14.04 -3.83
N GLN A 22 -1.44 15.26 -3.81
CA GLN A 22 -0.63 16.43 -3.43
C GLN A 22 -0.13 16.37 -1.98
N SER A 23 -0.79 15.59 -1.12
CA SER A 23 -0.38 15.40 0.28
C SER A 23 0.99 14.75 0.46
N SER A 24 1.55 14.14 -0.59
CA SER A 24 2.93 13.63 -0.63
C SER A 24 3.91 14.57 -1.33
N GLY A 25 3.54 15.84 -1.54
CA GLY A 25 4.42 16.84 -2.15
C GLY A 25 4.46 16.82 -3.68
N ILE A 26 3.56 16.09 -4.35
CA ILE A 26 3.45 16.14 -5.81
C ILE A 26 2.77 17.47 -6.19
N PRO A 27 3.44 18.35 -6.95
CA PRO A 27 2.85 19.62 -7.34
C PRO A 27 1.84 19.44 -8.49
N PRO A 28 0.83 20.34 -8.61
CA PRO A 28 -0.22 20.20 -9.63
C PRO A 28 0.27 20.22 -11.07
N ASP A 29 1.39 20.88 -11.35
CA ASP A 29 2.00 21.00 -12.68
C ASP A 29 2.64 19.69 -13.17
N TRP A 30 2.81 18.68 -12.30
CA TRP A 30 3.24 17.33 -12.69
C TRP A 30 2.09 16.45 -13.18
N ALA A 31 0.84 16.93 -13.15
CA ALA A 31 -0.32 16.15 -13.55
C ALA A 31 -0.28 15.76 -15.04
N ALA A 32 -0.55 14.49 -15.34
CA ALA A 32 -0.77 14.03 -16.70
C ALA A 32 -2.05 14.63 -17.30
N ALA A 33 -2.03 14.92 -18.60
CA ALA A 33 -3.19 15.37 -19.36
C ALA A 33 -3.16 14.79 -20.78
N ALA A 34 -4.20 15.07 -21.58
CA ALA A 34 -4.22 14.68 -22.98
C ALA A 34 -3.00 15.28 -23.72
N GLY A 35 -2.11 14.41 -24.21
CA GLY A 35 -0.88 14.81 -24.88
C GLY A 35 0.25 15.31 -23.95
N LEU A 36 0.07 15.26 -22.63
CA LEU A 36 1.07 15.68 -21.64
C LEU A 36 1.41 14.52 -20.70
N PRO A 37 2.64 13.96 -20.73
CA PRO A 37 3.05 12.95 -19.77
C PRO A 37 3.12 13.53 -18.35
N GLY A 38 2.83 12.71 -17.35
CA GLY A 38 2.88 13.13 -15.96
C GLY A 38 2.32 12.08 -14.99
N VAL A 39 2.02 12.52 -13.78
CA VAL A 39 1.41 11.72 -12.72
C VAL A 39 -0.11 11.69 -12.90
N ASN A 40 -0.73 10.52 -12.72
CA ASN A 40 -2.18 10.41 -12.59
C ASN A 40 -2.61 10.99 -11.22
N LEU A 41 -2.67 12.32 -11.16
CA LEU A 41 -2.86 13.08 -9.93
C LEU A 41 -4.33 13.05 -9.47
N LEU A 42 -4.55 12.72 -8.21
CA LEU A 42 -5.84 12.89 -7.55
C LEU A 42 -6.04 14.38 -7.25
N PRO A 43 -7.18 14.98 -7.66
CA PRO A 43 -7.45 16.38 -7.36
C PRO A 43 -7.69 16.59 -5.85
N ASP A 44 -8.34 15.62 -5.19
CA ASP A 44 -8.60 15.59 -3.76
C ASP A 44 -8.94 14.16 -3.27
N LEU A 45 -9.35 14.02 -2.01
CA LEU A 45 -9.86 12.77 -1.43
C LEU A 45 -11.39 12.81 -1.22
N SER A 46 -12.13 13.43 -2.16
CA SER A 46 -13.58 13.64 -2.06
C SER A 46 -14.41 12.46 -2.62
N PRO A 47 -15.72 12.42 -2.33
CA PRO A 47 -16.64 11.49 -2.98
C PRO A 47 -16.70 11.63 -4.51
N ALA A 48 -16.48 12.82 -5.06
CA ALA A 48 -16.46 13.04 -6.51
C ALA A 48 -15.26 12.33 -7.15
N THR A 49 -14.09 12.42 -6.51
CA THR A 49 -12.90 11.66 -6.92
C THR A 49 -13.13 10.15 -6.85
N LEU A 50 -13.80 9.65 -5.81
CA LEU A 50 -14.19 8.23 -5.74
C LEU A 50 -15.12 7.82 -6.90
N GLN A 51 -16.07 8.66 -7.29
CA GLN A 51 -16.95 8.39 -8.42
C GLN A 51 -16.17 8.31 -9.75
N GLN A 52 -15.20 9.20 -9.95
CA GLN A 52 -14.33 9.17 -11.13
C GLN A 52 -13.48 7.89 -11.17
N ILE A 53 -12.95 7.46 -10.02
CA ILE A 53 -12.19 6.21 -9.91
C ILE A 53 -13.10 5.01 -10.16
N ALA A 54 -14.31 4.99 -9.61
CA ALA A 54 -15.27 3.92 -9.82
C ALA A 54 -15.57 3.70 -11.31
N ALA A 55 -15.82 4.78 -12.06
CA ALA A 55 -16.04 4.70 -13.50
C ALA A 55 -14.81 4.17 -14.26
N GLN A 56 -13.59 4.52 -13.83
CA GLN A 56 -12.37 3.97 -14.42
C GLN A 56 -12.23 2.47 -14.15
N VAL A 57 -12.46 2.03 -12.92
CA VAL A 57 -12.39 0.61 -12.57
C VAL A 57 -13.46 -0.19 -13.32
N GLU A 58 -14.70 0.32 -13.39
CA GLU A 58 -15.81 -0.33 -14.08
C GLU A 58 -15.53 -0.53 -15.59
N ALA A 59 -14.84 0.41 -16.23
CA ALA A 59 -14.51 0.32 -17.65
C ALA A 59 -13.56 -0.84 -17.99
N ASP A 60 -12.70 -1.26 -17.05
CA ASP A 60 -11.66 -2.28 -17.27
C ASP A 60 -11.94 -3.63 -16.58
N LYS A 61 -12.67 -3.61 -15.45
CA LYS A 61 -12.89 -4.76 -14.57
C LYS A 61 -13.77 -5.83 -15.23
N ARG A 62 -13.35 -7.08 -15.11
CA ARG A 62 -14.10 -8.28 -15.51
C ARG A 62 -14.29 -9.20 -14.30
N PRO A 63 -15.20 -10.19 -14.37
CA PRO A 63 -15.29 -11.22 -13.34
C PRO A 63 -13.93 -11.88 -13.07
N ALA A 64 -13.66 -12.16 -11.80
CA ALA A 64 -12.41 -12.74 -11.28
C ALA A 64 -11.13 -11.87 -11.42
N ASP A 65 -11.25 -10.60 -11.80
CA ASP A 65 -10.15 -9.65 -11.67
C ASP A 65 -10.00 -9.15 -10.23
N VAL A 66 -8.75 -9.04 -9.78
CA VAL A 66 -8.39 -8.37 -8.52
C VAL A 66 -7.93 -6.95 -8.83
N VAL A 67 -8.55 -5.95 -8.20
CA VAL A 67 -8.24 -4.54 -8.42
C VAL A 67 -7.35 -4.01 -7.30
N VAL A 68 -6.20 -3.44 -7.68
CA VAL A 68 -5.25 -2.78 -6.78
C VAL A 68 -5.26 -1.27 -7.05
N ALA A 69 -5.52 -0.47 -6.03
CA ALA A 69 -5.27 0.96 -6.06
C ALA A 69 -3.92 1.24 -5.39
N SER A 70 -2.91 1.60 -6.19
CA SER A 70 -1.59 2.04 -5.71
C SER A 70 -1.60 3.56 -5.57
N ILE A 71 -1.38 4.07 -4.36
CA ILE A 71 -1.54 5.49 -4.06
C ILE A 71 -0.29 6.02 -3.36
N HIS A 72 0.36 6.98 -4.00
CA HIS A 72 1.41 7.78 -3.38
C HIS A 72 0.79 8.96 -2.65
N TRP A 73 0.80 8.95 -1.31
CA TRP A 73 0.06 9.93 -0.51
C TRP A 73 0.63 10.17 0.90
N GLY A 74 0.29 11.31 1.48
CA GLY A 74 0.64 11.64 2.87
C GLY A 74 2.11 11.96 3.09
N GLY A 75 2.41 12.36 4.32
CA GLY A 75 3.76 12.74 4.73
C GLY A 75 4.73 11.55 4.74
N ASN A 76 6.01 11.83 4.55
CA ASN A 76 7.03 10.78 4.47
C ASN A 76 7.34 10.12 5.82
N TRP A 77 6.96 10.78 6.93
CA TRP A 77 7.28 10.37 8.31
C TRP A 77 6.07 10.52 9.22
N GLY A 78 5.97 9.65 10.22
CA GLY A 78 4.84 9.57 11.15
C GLY A 78 3.97 8.35 10.92
N TYR A 79 3.44 7.79 12.01
CA TYR A 79 2.62 6.57 11.96
C TYR A 79 1.11 6.82 11.97
N ALA A 80 0.68 8.03 12.34
CA ALA A 80 -0.74 8.37 12.41
C ALA A 80 -1.37 8.31 11.02
N VAL A 81 -2.38 7.47 10.84
CA VAL A 81 -3.20 7.42 9.62
C VAL A 81 -4.22 8.55 9.66
N PRO A 82 -4.17 9.54 8.74
CA PRO A 82 -5.16 10.61 8.73
C PRO A 82 -6.57 10.07 8.46
N ALA A 83 -7.57 10.58 9.18
CA ALA A 83 -8.95 10.12 9.02
C ALA A 83 -9.48 10.29 7.58
N ALA A 84 -8.99 11.29 6.83
CA ALA A 84 -9.30 11.46 5.41
C ALA A 84 -8.76 10.30 4.55
N HIS A 85 -7.54 9.82 4.83
CA HIS A 85 -6.94 8.69 4.11
C HIS A 85 -7.72 7.40 4.39
N GLN A 86 -8.05 7.15 5.66
CA GLN A 86 -8.84 5.97 6.04
C GLN A 86 -10.24 6.01 5.41
N ARG A 87 -10.95 7.14 5.45
CA ARG A 87 -12.25 7.27 4.77
C ARG A 87 -12.15 7.06 3.26
N PHE A 88 -11.12 7.61 2.62
CA PHE A 88 -10.91 7.44 1.20
C PHE A 88 -10.59 5.98 0.82
N ALA A 89 -9.68 5.32 1.55
CA ALA A 89 -9.34 3.91 1.33
C ALA A 89 -10.57 2.99 1.47
N ARG A 90 -11.37 3.18 2.52
CA ARG A 90 -12.63 2.44 2.69
C ARG A 90 -13.62 2.75 1.57
N GLY A 91 -13.69 4.01 1.13
CA GLY A 91 -14.50 4.44 -0.01
C GLY A 91 -14.12 3.79 -1.34
N LEU A 92 -12.82 3.56 -1.59
CA LEU A 92 -12.34 2.82 -2.76
C LEU A 92 -12.86 1.38 -2.78
N ILE A 93 -12.85 0.73 -1.62
CA ILE A 93 -13.40 -0.63 -1.47
C ILE A 93 -14.93 -0.60 -1.65
N ASP A 94 -15.62 0.31 -0.98
CA ASP A 94 -17.08 0.37 -0.94
C ASP A 94 -17.72 0.76 -2.28
N ARG A 95 -17.07 1.64 -3.05
CA ARG A 95 -17.69 2.33 -4.19
C ARG A 95 -17.00 2.07 -5.51
N CYS A 96 -15.71 1.72 -5.49
CA CYS A 96 -14.91 1.59 -6.71
C CYS A 96 -14.58 0.13 -7.02
N GLY A 97 -14.95 -0.82 -6.17
CA GLY A 97 -14.62 -2.24 -6.37
C GLY A 97 -13.12 -2.53 -6.28
N VAL A 98 -12.39 -1.74 -5.48
CA VAL A 98 -10.97 -1.98 -5.18
C VAL A 98 -10.87 -3.10 -4.15
N ASP A 99 -10.00 -4.06 -4.43
CA ASP A 99 -9.79 -5.25 -3.60
C ASP A 99 -8.54 -5.11 -2.71
N VAL A 100 -7.54 -4.31 -3.12
CA VAL A 100 -6.34 -4.00 -2.34
C VAL A 100 -5.99 -2.51 -2.46
N VAL A 101 -5.78 -1.84 -1.33
CA VAL A 101 -5.19 -0.49 -1.31
C VAL A 101 -3.72 -0.59 -0.93
N HIS A 102 -2.85 -0.19 -1.85
CA HIS A 102 -1.39 -0.15 -1.71
C HIS A 102 -0.93 1.30 -1.55
N GLY A 103 -0.84 1.77 -0.31
CA GLY A 103 -0.33 3.08 0.04
C GLY A 103 1.20 3.09 0.15
N HIS A 104 1.81 4.14 -0.37
CA HIS A 104 3.25 4.41 -0.30
C HIS A 104 3.50 5.94 -0.25
N SER A 105 4.76 6.34 -0.01
CA SER A 105 5.28 7.71 0.25
C SER A 105 5.98 7.80 1.60
N SER A 106 5.47 7.08 2.61
CA SER A 106 6.22 6.89 3.85
C SER A 106 7.50 6.12 3.55
N HIS A 107 8.62 6.54 4.14
CA HIS A 107 9.90 5.82 4.03
C HIS A 107 10.01 4.68 5.04
N HIS A 108 8.93 4.40 5.78
CA HIS A 108 8.84 3.35 6.79
C HIS A 108 7.46 2.66 6.70
N PRO A 109 7.36 1.38 7.07
CA PRO A 109 6.09 0.66 7.10
C PRO A 109 5.11 1.23 8.14
N MET A 110 3.87 1.47 7.73
CA MET A 110 2.77 1.94 8.57
C MET A 110 1.78 0.80 8.90
N GLY A 111 0.81 1.10 9.78
CA GLY A 111 -0.25 0.17 10.15
C GLY A 111 -1.06 -0.35 8.95
N ILE A 112 -1.59 -1.56 9.10
CA ILE A 112 -2.38 -2.25 8.08
C ILE A 112 -3.79 -2.46 8.63
N GLU A 113 -4.80 -2.20 7.80
CA GLU A 113 -6.20 -2.45 8.12
C GLU A 113 -6.74 -3.55 7.20
N VAL A 114 -7.68 -4.36 7.69
CA VAL A 114 -8.51 -5.22 6.81
C VAL A 114 -9.96 -4.78 6.93
N TYR A 115 -10.43 -4.07 5.91
CA TYR A 115 -11.77 -3.50 5.88
C TYR A 115 -12.66 -4.34 4.98
N ARG A 116 -13.74 -4.91 5.55
CA ARG A 116 -14.66 -5.82 4.84
C ARG A 116 -13.93 -6.97 4.12
N GLY A 117 -12.87 -7.50 4.71
CA GLY A 117 -12.05 -8.56 4.12
C GLY A 117 -11.02 -8.09 3.10
N ARG A 118 -10.89 -6.78 2.81
CA ARG A 118 -9.91 -6.23 1.84
C ARG A 118 -8.77 -5.51 2.59
N PRO A 119 -7.50 -5.76 2.25
CA PRO A 119 -6.37 -5.11 2.91
C PRO A 119 -6.19 -3.66 2.45
N ILE A 120 -5.90 -2.80 3.41
CA ILE A 120 -5.44 -1.42 3.23
C ILE A 120 -4.08 -1.29 3.89
N LEU A 121 -3.03 -1.16 3.07
CA LEU A 121 -1.68 -0.88 3.52
C LEU A 121 -1.47 0.63 3.42
N TYR A 122 -1.46 1.36 4.55
CA TYR A 122 -1.45 2.83 4.50
C TYR A 122 -0.12 3.43 4.02
N GLY A 123 0.99 2.73 4.26
CA GLY A 123 2.33 3.11 3.83
C GLY A 123 3.25 1.89 3.88
N CYS A 124 3.75 1.45 2.74
CA CYS A 124 4.57 0.22 2.64
C CYS A 124 6.06 0.43 2.92
N GLY A 125 6.50 1.68 3.12
CA GLY A 125 7.92 1.99 3.23
C GLY A 125 8.65 1.86 1.89
N ASP A 126 9.95 2.07 1.94
CA ASP A 126 10.84 1.82 0.82
C ASP A 126 11.18 0.33 0.75
N PHE A 127 11.36 -0.20 -0.47
CA PHE A 127 11.84 -1.57 -0.65
C PHE A 127 13.25 -1.63 -1.23
N LEU A 128 13.54 -0.77 -2.20
CA LEU A 128 14.84 -0.53 -2.81
C LEU A 128 14.99 0.97 -3.03
N ASN A 129 16.18 1.50 -2.80
CA ASN A 129 16.45 2.91 -2.97
C ASN A 129 17.88 3.19 -3.44
N ASP A 130 18.11 4.38 -4.00
CA ASP A 130 19.42 4.85 -4.48
C ASP A 130 20.16 5.74 -3.45
N TYR A 131 19.63 5.83 -2.23
CA TYR A 131 20.24 6.50 -1.08
C TYR A 131 20.23 5.62 0.18
N GLU A 132 21.10 5.94 1.16
CA GLU A 132 21.22 5.19 2.43
C GLU A 132 20.51 5.89 3.59
N GLY A 133 19.19 5.94 3.52
CA GLY A 133 18.36 6.63 4.51
C GLY A 133 18.43 8.15 4.42
N ILE A 134 17.59 8.79 5.22
CA ILE A 134 17.46 10.25 5.31
C ILE A 134 17.75 10.62 6.76
N ALA A 135 18.75 11.48 6.97
CA ALA A 135 19.17 11.89 8.30
C ALA A 135 18.06 12.65 9.04
N GLY A 136 18.02 12.52 10.37
CA GLY A 136 17.05 13.19 11.24
C GLY A 136 15.75 12.41 11.47
N TYR A 137 15.59 11.23 10.85
CA TYR A 137 14.43 10.36 10.95
C TYR A 137 14.78 8.93 11.37
N GLU A 138 15.94 8.74 11.99
CA GLU A 138 16.44 7.45 12.48
C GLU A 138 15.44 6.66 13.36
N PRO A 139 14.59 7.29 14.20
CA PRO A 139 13.58 6.56 14.99
C PRO A 139 12.56 5.77 14.16
N TYR A 140 12.36 6.13 12.89
CA TYR A 140 11.45 5.42 11.98
C TYR A 140 12.09 4.21 11.30
N ARG A 141 13.43 4.04 11.42
CA ARG A 141 14.18 2.93 10.82
C ARG A 141 13.84 2.74 9.34
N GLY A 142 14.01 3.80 8.54
CA GLY A 142 13.84 3.73 7.07
C GLY A 142 14.81 2.77 6.38
N ASP A 143 15.83 2.26 7.09
CA ASP A 143 16.68 1.16 6.64
C ASP A 143 15.96 -0.19 6.64
N LEU A 144 14.86 -0.34 7.38
CA LEU A 144 14.08 -1.57 7.47
C LEU A 144 12.90 -1.55 6.49
N SER A 145 12.79 -2.61 5.70
CA SER A 145 11.78 -2.76 4.66
C SER A 145 11.09 -4.11 4.72
N LEU A 146 9.99 -4.27 3.96
CA LEU A 146 9.21 -5.50 3.93
C LEU A 146 8.93 -5.93 2.49
N MET A 147 9.10 -7.21 2.21
CA MET A 147 8.39 -7.84 1.09
C MET A 147 6.97 -8.20 1.56
N TYR A 148 5.94 -7.78 0.83
CA TYR A 148 4.54 -8.10 1.12
C TYR A 148 4.04 -9.21 0.20
N PHE A 149 3.54 -10.29 0.78
CA PHE A 149 2.97 -11.43 0.06
C PHE A 149 1.50 -11.59 0.45
N LEU A 150 0.62 -11.07 -0.41
CA LEU A 150 -0.82 -11.16 -0.25
C LEU A 150 -1.36 -12.35 -1.04
N GLU A 151 -2.25 -13.11 -0.40
CA GLU A 151 -3.11 -14.09 -1.06
C GLU A 151 -4.53 -13.59 -0.98
N VAL A 152 -5.14 -13.40 -2.15
CA VAL A 152 -6.50 -12.89 -2.29
C VAL A 152 -7.32 -13.92 -3.07
N ASP A 153 -8.54 -14.17 -2.62
CA ASP A 153 -9.51 -14.94 -3.38
C ASP A 153 -10.02 -14.09 -4.55
N PRO A 154 -9.74 -14.46 -5.82
CA PRO A 154 -10.14 -13.66 -6.97
C PRO A 154 -11.65 -13.60 -7.18
N ALA A 155 -12.42 -14.54 -6.61
CA ALA A 155 -13.88 -14.52 -6.76
C ALA A 155 -14.53 -13.43 -5.89
N SER A 156 -14.00 -13.20 -4.69
CA SER A 156 -14.58 -12.29 -3.69
C SER A 156 -13.76 -11.02 -3.43
N GLY A 157 -12.49 -11.00 -3.83
CA GLY A 157 -11.52 -9.96 -3.45
C GLY A 157 -11.07 -10.05 -1.99
N THR A 158 -11.42 -11.12 -1.27
CA THR A 158 -11.13 -11.26 0.16
C THR A 158 -9.69 -11.70 0.38
N LEU A 159 -9.02 -11.07 1.35
CA LEU A 159 -7.71 -11.47 1.86
C LEU A 159 -7.81 -12.85 2.52
N VAL A 160 -7.03 -13.79 2.01
CA VAL A 160 -6.84 -15.12 2.61
C VAL A 160 -5.67 -15.07 3.58
N ARG A 161 -4.56 -14.44 3.18
CA ARG A 161 -3.33 -14.37 3.97
C ARG A 161 -2.50 -13.15 3.59
N LEU A 162 -1.88 -12.52 4.58
CA LEU A 162 -0.81 -11.54 4.37
C LEU A 162 0.43 -11.96 5.16
N ARG A 163 1.48 -12.33 4.43
CA ARG A 163 2.80 -12.64 4.98
C ARG A 163 3.77 -11.54 4.60
N MET A 164 4.56 -11.07 5.55
CA MET A 164 5.59 -10.07 5.32
C MET A 164 6.97 -10.67 5.60
N VAL A 165 7.97 -10.29 4.82
CA VAL A 165 9.36 -10.72 5.07
C VAL A 165 10.22 -9.50 5.38
N PRO A 166 10.69 -9.36 6.63
CA PRO A 166 11.62 -8.33 7.06
C PRO A 166 12.92 -8.34 6.27
N MET A 167 13.27 -7.17 5.76
CA MET A 167 14.50 -6.88 5.03
C MET A 167 15.18 -5.65 5.64
N GLN A 168 16.46 -5.48 5.32
CA GLN A 168 17.23 -4.30 5.66
C GLN A 168 18.04 -3.84 4.45
N MET A 169 17.89 -2.57 4.09
CA MET A 169 18.73 -1.91 3.12
C MET A 169 20.03 -1.50 3.80
N ARG A 170 21.16 -1.99 3.27
CA ARG A 170 22.50 -1.66 3.76
C ARG A 170 23.52 -1.82 2.65
N ARG A 171 24.39 -0.82 2.47
CA ARG A 171 25.37 -0.74 1.38
C ARG A 171 24.70 -0.84 0.01
N PHE A 172 23.61 -0.10 -0.18
CA PHE A 172 22.77 -0.11 -1.39
C PHE A 172 22.30 -1.52 -1.81
N ARG A 173 22.15 -2.42 -0.84
CA ARG A 173 21.72 -3.80 -1.06
C ARG A 173 20.60 -4.17 -0.11
N LEU A 174 19.68 -4.96 -0.62
CA LEU A 174 18.63 -5.55 0.19
C LEU A 174 19.14 -6.84 0.86
N ASN A 175 19.16 -6.86 2.18
CA ASN A 175 19.60 -7.98 3.00
C ASN A 175 18.43 -8.51 3.83
N ARG A 176 18.50 -9.76 4.28
CA ARG A 176 17.55 -10.25 5.30
C ARG A 176 17.77 -9.46 6.58
N ALA A 177 16.68 -9.00 7.21
CA ALA A 177 16.78 -8.33 8.50
C ALA A 177 17.27 -9.30 9.58
N SER A 178 17.97 -8.77 10.59
CA SER A 178 18.34 -9.55 11.76
C SER A 178 17.09 -10.01 12.53
N ALA A 179 17.25 -10.99 13.43
CA ALA A 179 16.15 -11.39 14.31
C ALA A 179 15.70 -10.24 15.23
N ALA A 180 16.62 -9.35 15.62
CA ALA A 180 16.30 -8.18 16.44
C ALA A 180 15.48 -7.15 15.65
N ASP A 181 15.88 -6.85 14.42
CA ASP A 181 15.16 -5.92 13.54
C ASP A 181 13.81 -6.49 13.10
N SER A 182 13.72 -7.80 12.87
CA SER A 182 12.45 -8.46 12.58
C SER A 182 11.47 -8.34 13.75
N ARG A 183 11.96 -8.48 14.99
CA ARG A 183 11.14 -8.23 16.19
C ARG A 183 10.74 -6.76 16.33
N TRP A 184 11.63 -5.83 15.98
CA TRP A 184 11.33 -4.40 16.00
C TRP A 184 10.20 -4.06 15.01
N LEU A 185 10.32 -4.51 13.74
CA LEU A 185 9.29 -4.33 12.71
C LEU A 185 7.95 -4.93 13.15
N ARG A 186 7.96 -6.13 13.72
CA ARG A 186 6.76 -6.76 14.28
C ARG A 186 6.11 -5.89 15.35
N SER A 187 6.89 -5.41 16.33
CA SER A 187 6.35 -4.59 17.42
C SER A 187 5.79 -3.25 16.94
N VAL A 188 6.43 -2.61 15.95
CA VAL A 188 5.94 -1.38 15.34
C VAL A 188 4.64 -1.64 14.58
N LEU A 189 4.61 -2.60 13.67
CA LEU A 189 3.41 -2.91 12.90
C LEU A 189 2.26 -3.39 13.78
N ASP A 190 2.53 -4.16 14.83
CA ASP A 190 1.50 -4.56 15.79
C ASP A 190 0.92 -3.32 16.50
N ARG A 191 1.79 -2.44 17.04
CA ARG A 191 1.38 -1.19 17.71
C ARG A 191 0.52 -0.31 16.80
N GLU A 192 0.94 -0.10 15.55
CA GLU A 192 0.21 0.74 14.60
C GLU A 192 -1.02 0.06 13.99
N GLY A 193 -1.06 -1.27 14.00
CA GLY A 193 -2.21 -2.06 13.57
C GLY A 193 -3.33 -2.11 14.60
N GLN A 194 -3.03 -2.01 15.91
CA GLN A 194 -4.07 -2.18 16.94
C GLN A 194 -5.24 -1.19 16.82
N PRO A 195 -5.02 0.12 16.60
CA PRO A 195 -6.11 1.08 16.41
C PRO A 195 -6.92 0.82 15.13
N LEU A 196 -6.36 0.08 14.18
CA LEU A 196 -6.98 -0.31 12.92
C LEU A 196 -7.67 -1.69 12.99
N GLY A 197 -7.63 -2.34 14.15
CA GLY A 197 -8.23 -3.66 14.37
C GLY A 197 -7.38 -4.84 13.91
N SER A 198 -6.10 -4.64 13.59
CA SER A 198 -5.19 -5.71 13.20
C SER A 198 -4.10 -5.99 14.25
N ARG A 199 -3.41 -7.12 14.10
CA ARG A 199 -2.24 -7.53 14.88
C ARG A 199 -1.17 -8.12 13.96
N VAL A 200 0.08 -8.10 14.39
CA VAL A 200 1.19 -8.72 13.66
C VAL A 200 1.93 -9.72 14.53
N GLU A 201 1.92 -10.96 14.07
CA GLU A 201 2.53 -12.11 14.73
C GLU A 201 3.80 -12.57 14.00
N ALA A 202 4.62 -13.37 14.69
CA ALA A 202 5.69 -14.09 14.04
C ALA A 202 5.12 -15.19 13.14
N GLY A 203 5.62 -15.29 11.91
CA GLY A 203 5.32 -16.37 10.97
C GLY A 203 6.46 -17.39 10.88
N PRO A 204 6.36 -18.36 9.96
CA PRO A 204 7.43 -19.34 9.71
C PRO A 204 8.76 -18.67 9.34
N GLY A 205 9.87 -19.18 9.88
CA GLY A 205 11.20 -18.60 9.67
C GLY A 205 11.31 -17.22 10.33
N SER A 206 11.82 -16.23 9.59
CA SER A 206 11.88 -14.83 10.03
C SER A 206 10.74 -13.97 9.50
N SER A 207 9.66 -14.59 8.98
CA SER A 207 8.53 -13.83 8.42
C SER A 207 7.58 -13.33 9.50
N LEU A 208 6.72 -12.38 9.13
CA LEU A 208 5.64 -11.85 9.94
C LEU A 208 4.30 -12.19 9.28
N ALA A 209 3.24 -12.32 10.07
CA ALA A 209 1.89 -12.60 9.60
C ALA A 209 0.89 -11.59 10.18
N LEU A 210 -0.02 -11.09 9.35
CA LEU A 210 -1.13 -10.24 9.78
C LEU A 210 -2.27 -11.09 10.37
N ARG A 211 -2.92 -10.58 11.43
CA ARG A 211 -4.20 -11.05 11.97
C ARG A 211 -5.20 -9.90 12.00
N TRP A 212 -6.47 -10.18 11.75
CA TRP A 212 -7.56 -9.19 11.67
C TRP A 212 -8.91 -9.83 11.98
#